data_AF-A0A7U9TLF5-F1
#
_entry.id   AF-A0A7U9TLF5-F1
#
_cell.length_a   1.000
_cell.length_b   1.000
_cell.length_c   1.000
_cell.angle_alpha   90.00
_cell.angle_beta   90.00
_cell.angle_gamma   90.00
#
_symmetry.space_group_name_H-M   'P 1'
#
loop_
_entity.id
_entity.type
_entity.pdbx_description
1 polymer ?
#
loop_
_entity_poly.entity_id
_entity_poly.type
_entity_poly.pdbx_seq_one_letter_code
_entity_poly.pdbx_strand_id
1 'polypeptide(L)'
;MISYIPSKSVHSIGKGALIYEVQQSSDSTYRLYDYDRKDKQGNLRELHLDKALEVIDIPAKIASVDVKIEKHSDYDIYDYTNNKYFSLKRVDIKNKYIFNTNKYVLCSVLDGYGTITNISIEKGDHFIISGSNDNKDIKIEGNLKIMMTKRP
;
A
#
# COMPACT_ATOMS: atom_id res chain seq x y z
N MET A 1 10.10 0.58 7.76
CA MET A 1 10.86 0.90 6.54
C MET A 1 9.85 1.08 5.41
N ILE A 2 10.08 2.02 4.50
CA ILE A 2 9.28 2.19 3.29
C ILE A 2 10.22 2.21 2.09
N SER A 3 9.78 1.61 0.99
CA SER A 3 10.51 1.60 -0.28
C SER A 3 9.53 1.84 -1.40
N TYR A 4 9.86 2.76 -2.31
CA TYR A 4 9.16 2.91 -3.58
C TYR A 4 9.96 2.19 -4.65
N ILE A 5 9.33 1.25 -5.33
CA ILE A 5 9.96 0.43 -6.36
C ILE A 5 9.34 0.79 -7.71
N PRO A 6 10.00 1.63 -8.52
CA PRO A 6 9.54 1.91 -9.88
C PRO A 6 9.50 0.63 -10.72
N SER A 7 8.60 0.59 -11.70
CA SER A 7 8.66 -0.42 -12.77
C SER A 7 10.06 -0.49 -13.36
N LYS A 8 10.49 -1.68 -13.82
CA LYS A 8 11.81 -1.93 -14.42
C LYS A 8 12.99 -2.00 -13.44
N SER A 9 12.72 -1.87 -12.14
CA SER A 9 13.72 -2.07 -11.09
C SER A 9 13.86 -3.55 -10.74
N VAL A 10 15.09 -4.06 -10.65
CA VAL A 10 15.36 -5.40 -10.10
C VAL A 10 15.24 -5.34 -8.58
N HIS A 11 14.39 -6.18 -8.01
CA HIS A 11 14.18 -6.24 -6.57
C HIS A 11 13.71 -7.65 -6.14
N SER A 12 13.82 -7.94 -4.85
CA SER A 12 13.28 -9.15 -4.24
C SER A 12 12.89 -8.88 -2.79
N ILE A 13 11.93 -9.65 -2.29
CA ILE A 13 11.53 -9.62 -0.88
C ILE A 13 12.16 -10.84 -0.20
N GLY A 14 12.99 -10.59 0.81
CA GLY A 14 13.64 -11.62 1.61
C GLY A 14 12.70 -12.33 2.58
N LYS A 15 13.14 -13.47 3.12
CA LYS A 15 12.40 -14.22 4.14
C LYS A 15 12.16 -13.39 5.40
N GLY A 16 11.05 -13.65 6.10
CA GLY A 16 10.73 -13.03 7.39
C GLY A 16 10.12 -11.62 7.30
N ALA A 17 9.82 -11.13 6.10
CA ALA A 17 9.15 -9.85 5.92
C ALA A 17 7.62 -10.00 5.99
N LEU A 18 6.98 -9.17 6.82
CA LEU A 18 5.55 -8.87 6.72
C LEU A 18 5.41 -7.50 6.05
N ILE A 19 4.77 -7.45 4.89
CA ILE A 19 4.71 -6.26 4.04
C ILE A 19 3.28 -5.83 3.78
N TYR A 20 3.10 -4.51 3.65
CA TYR A 20 1.92 -3.92 3.02
C TYR A 20 2.35 -3.43 1.65
N GLU A 21 1.93 -4.13 0.59
CA GLU A 21 2.29 -3.82 -0.78
C GLU A 21 1.12 -3.16 -1.52
N VAL A 22 1.39 -1.99 -2.12
CA VAL A 22 0.46 -1.33 -3.03
C VAL A 22 1.03 -1.36 -4.43
N GLN A 23 0.31 -2.04 -5.32
CA GLN A 23 0.69 -2.18 -6.71
C GLN A 23 -0.41 -1.70 -7.66
N GLN A 24 -0.01 -1.44 -8.90
CA GLN A 24 -0.95 -1.31 -10.01
C GLN A 24 -1.62 -2.68 -10.26
N SER A 25 -2.81 -2.66 -10.88
CA SER A 25 -3.47 -3.91 -11.28
C SER A 25 -2.77 -4.49 -12.51
N SER A 26 -1.62 -5.12 -12.30
CA SER A 26 -0.76 -5.73 -13.31
C SER A 26 -0.24 -7.06 -12.76
N ASP A 27 -0.23 -8.10 -13.59
CA ASP A 27 0.29 -9.42 -13.23
C ASP A 27 1.63 -9.75 -13.91
N SER A 28 2.23 -8.76 -14.59
CA SER A 28 3.51 -8.94 -15.28
C SER A 28 4.68 -8.99 -14.29
N THR A 29 5.29 -10.18 -14.14
CA THR A 29 6.53 -10.38 -13.37
C THR A 29 7.58 -11.09 -14.22
N TYR A 30 8.71 -10.43 -14.49
CA TYR A 30 9.85 -11.04 -15.15
C TYR A 30 10.90 -11.48 -14.14
N ARG A 31 11.09 -12.80 -14.04
CA ARG A 31 11.92 -13.42 -13.01
C ARG A 31 13.33 -13.66 -13.54
N LEU A 32 14.34 -13.10 -12.86
CA LEU A 32 15.75 -13.27 -13.23
C LEU A 32 16.34 -14.53 -12.61
N TYR A 33 16.10 -14.75 -11.32
CA TYR A 33 16.55 -15.93 -10.59
C TYR A 33 15.57 -16.28 -9.48
N ASP A 34 15.50 -17.57 -9.13
CA ASP A 34 14.48 -18.07 -8.21
C ASP A 34 14.98 -18.99 -7.09
N TYR A 35 16.29 -19.08 -6.89
CA TYR A 35 16.89 -19.99 -5.89
C TYR A 35 16.52 -21.46 -6.12
N ASP A 36 16.37 -21.86 -7.39
CA ASP A 36 16.04 -23.23 -7.81
C ASP A 36 14.79 -23.80 -7.11
N ARG A 37 13.86 -22.91 -6.76
CA ARG A 37 12.60 -23.26 -6.11
C ARG A 37 11.70 -24.02 -7.08
N LYS A 38 11.05 -25.03 -6.52
CA LYS A 38 10.08 -25.86 -7.23
C LYS A 38 8.65 -25.39 -7.00
N ASP A 39 7.82 -25.51 -8.02
CA ASP A 39 6.38 -25.33 -7.92
C ASP A 39 5.70 -26.50 -7.18
N LYS A 40 4.37 -26.48 -7.10
CA LYS A 40 3.58 -27.53 -6.44
C LYS A 40 3.69 -28.90 -7.16
N GLN A 41 4.14 -28.91 -8.41
CA GLN A 41 4.31 -30.09 -9.25
C GLN A 41 5.77 -30.60 -9.24
N GLY A 42 6.70 -29.88 -8.60
CA GLY A 42 8.11 -30.27 -8.51
C GLY A 42 9.00 -29.71 -9.64
N ASN A 43 8.48 -28.85 -10.52
CA ASN A 43 9.23 -28.23 -11.60
C ASN A 43 9.89 -26.92 -11.15
N LEU A 44 11.04 -26.58 -11.73
CA LEU A 44 11.62 -25.24 -11.54
C LEU A 44 10.67 -24.19 -12.11
N ARG A 45 10.47 -23.10 -11.37
CA ARG A 45 9.62 -22.01 -11.83
C ARG A 45 10.28 -21.27 -12.99
N GLU A 46 9.44 -20.80 -13.92
CA GLU A 46 9.88 -20.11 -15.13
C GLU A 46 10.70 -18.85 -14.82
N LEU A 47 11.77 -18.67 -15.59
CA LEU A 47 12.58 -17.46 -15.65
C LEU A 47 12.30 -16.73 -16.96
N HIS A 48 12.38 -15.40 -16.95
CA HIS A 48 12.01 -14.53 -18.08
C HIS A 48 13.19 -13.61 -18.44
N LEU A 49 14.37 -14.19 -18.74
CA LEU A 49 15.61 -13.42 -18.89
C LEU A 49 15.56 -12.41 -20.04
N ASP A 50 15.17 -12.84 -21.24
CA ASP A 50 15.12 -11.95 -22.42
C ASP A 50 14.14 -10.80 -22.21
N LYS A 51 12.92 -11.11 -21.72
CA LYS A 51 11.91 -10.09 -21.38
C LYS A 51 12.37 -9.14 -20.27
N ALA A 52 13.11 -9.64 -19.28
CA ALA A 52 13.68 -8.80 -18.22
C ALA A 52 14.73 -7.85 -18.80
N LEU A 53 15.61 -8.33 -19.68
CA LEU A 53 16.65 -7.53 -20.34
C LEU A 53 16.06 -6.45 -21.26
N GLU A 54 14.93 -6.71 -21.91
CA GLU A 54 14.24 -5.73 -22.75
C GLU A 54 13.71 -4.53 -21.96
N VAL A 55 13.36 -4.71 -20.68
CA VAL A 55 12.67 -3.68 -19.90
C VAL A 55 13.50 -3.08 -18.77
N ILE A 56 14.55 -3.76 -18.29
CA ILE A 56 15.34 -3.31 -17.14
C ILE A 56 15.97 -1.93 -17.37
N ASP A 57 15.86 -1.03 -16.38
CA ASP A 57 16.54 0.25 -16.41
C ASP A 57 17.98 0.10 -15.87
N ILE A 58 18.98 0.39 -16.71
CA ILE A 58 20.40 0.41 -16.35
C ILE A 58 21.00 1.78 -16.72
N PRO A 59 21.64 2.51 -15.78
CA PRO A 59 21.84 2.16 -14.37
C PRO A 59 20.52 2.18 -13.57
N ALA A 60 20.52 1.46 -12.45
CA ALA A 60 19.36 1.37 -11.57
C ALA A 60 18.95 2.75 -11.05
N LYS A 61 17.64 3.04 -11.09
CA LYS A 61 17.05 4.25 -10.51
C LYS A 61 16.67 3.98 -9.06
N ILE A 62 17.39 4.58 -8.13
CA ILE A 62 17.07 4.49 -6.70
C ILE A 62 16.12 5.64 -6.36
N ALA A 63 14.93 5.31 -5.87
CA ALA A 63 13.98 6.28 -5.36
C ALA A 63 14.09 6.40 -3.84
N SER A 64 14.31 7.61 -3.33
CA SER A 64 14.07 7.93 -1.93
C SER A 64 12.58 8.18 -1.70
N VAL A 65 12.11 7.85 -0.50
CA VAL A 65 10.75 8.13 -0.07
C VAL A 65 10.81 9.04 1.15
N ASP A 66 10.45 10.29 0.95
CA ASP A 66 10.35 11.27 2.03
C ASP A 66 8.95 11.23 2.63
N VAL A 67 8.85 10.75 3.86
CA VAL A 67 7.58 10.65 4.58
C VAL A 67 7.27 11.98 5.24
N LYS A 68 6.16 12.61 4.85
CA LYS A 68 5.67 13.81 5.54
C LYS A 68 4.79 13.40 6.71
N ILE A 69 5.00 14.01 7.88
CA ILE A 69 4.27 13.69 9.10
C ILE A 69 3.52 14.93 9.57
N GLU A 70 2.20 14.81 9.71
CA GLU A 70 1.34 15.83 10.28
C GLU A 70 0.80 15.32 11.62
N LYS A 71 1.03 16.06 12.70
CA LYS A 71 0.64 15.68 14.07
C LYS A 71 -0.58 16.48 14.51
N HIS A 72 -1.58 15.80 15.04
CA HIS A 72 -2.77 16.41 15.63
C HIS A 72 -3.07 15.82 17.02
N SER A 73 -4.00 16.44 17.74
CA SER A 73 -4.47 15.97 19.05
C SER A 73 -5.01 14.54 18.97
N ASP A 74 -5.92 14.30 18.03
CA ASP A 74 -6.70 13.06 17.96
C ASP A 74 -6.20 12.04 16.95
N TYR A 75 -5.25 12.42 16.09
CA TYR A 75 -4.67 11.55 15.08
C TYR A 75 -3.33 12.08 14.56
N ASP A 76 -2.53 11.24 13.91
CA ASP A 76 -1.34 11.61 13.16
C ASP A 76 -1.45 11.10 11.71
N ILE A 77 -1.00 11.87 10.74
CA ILE A 77 -0.96 11.47 9.32
C ILE A 77 0.49 11.27 8.89
N TYR A 78 0.75 10.15 8.23
CA TYR A 78 2.00 9.81 7.57
C TYR A 78 1.73 9.73 6.07
N ASP A 79 2.14 10.74 5.32
CA ASP A 79 2.04 10.78 3.86
C ASP A 79 3.28 10.13 3.25
N TYR A 80 3.10 8.95 2.67
CA TYR A 80 4.19 8.13 2.17
C TYR A 80 4.53 8.42 0.71
N THR A 81 3.52 8.63 -0.13
CA THR A 81 3.74 8.99 -1.53
C THR A 81 2.45 9.55 -2.12
N ASN A 82 2.61 10.46 -3.08
CA ASN A 82 1.56 10.94 -3.95
C ASN A 82 2.13 11.04 -5.36
N ASN A 83 1.83 10.07 -6.21
CA ASN A 83 2.35 9.98 -7.56
C ASN A 83 1.22 9.74 -8.58
N LYS A 84 1.56 9.65 -9.87
CA LYS A 84 0.58 9.50 -10.96
C LYS A 84 -0.22 8.19 -10.94
N TYR A 85 0.15 7.21 -10.12
CA TYR A 85 -0.50 5.90 -10.02
C TYR A 85 -1.36 5.76 -8.77
N PHE A 86 -0.91 6.31 -7.65
CA PHE A 86 -1.62 6.28 -6.38
C PHE A 86 -1.05 7.29 -5.38
N SER A 87 -1.85 7.61 -4.36
CA SER A 87 -1.37 8.14 -3.09
C SER A 87 -1.53 7.12 -1.98
N LEU A 88 -0.60 7.13 -1.04
CA LEU A 88 -0.57 6.23 0.12
C LEU A 88 -0.34 7.04 1.38
N LYS A 89 -1.24 6.90 2.34
CA LYS A 89 -1.13 7.53 3.67
C LYS A 89 -1.43 6.52 4.76
N ARG A 90 -0.81 6.68 5.92
CA ARG A 90 -1.28 6.05 7.16
C ARG A 90 -1.83 7.10 8.09
N VAL A 91 -2.98 6.81 8.69
CA VAL A 91 -3.58 7.63 9.74
C VAL A 91 -3.54 6.82 11.03
N ASP A 92 -2.79 7.32 12.02
CA ASP A 92 -2.76 6.77 13.37
C ASP A 92 -3.78 7.55 14.20
N ILE A 93 -4.98 6.98 14.37
CA ILE A 93 -6.12 7.59 15.06
C ILE A 93 -6.02 7.21 16.54
N LYS A 94 -5.99 8.23 17.41
CA LYS A 94 -5.94 8.07 18.88
C LYS A 94 -7.33 8.16 19.49
N ASN A 95 -8.21 8.94 18.87
CA ASN A 95 -9.57 9.19 19.34
C ASN A 95 -10.56 9.33 18.17
N LYS A 96 -10.34 10.31 17.28
CA LYS A 96 -11.29 10.62 16.20
C LYS A 96 -10.59 11.22 14.97
N TYR A 97 -11.02 10.79 13.79
CA TYR A 97 -10.61 11.33 12.51
C TYR A 97 -11.84 11.58 11.63
N ILE A 98 -12.00 12.82 11.15
CA ILE A 98 -13.04 13.18 10.19
C ILE A 98 -12.36 13.64 8.90
N PHE A 99 -12.82 13.14 7.77
CA PHE A 99 -12.34 13.59 6.47
C PHE A 99 -13.40 13.49 5.40
N ASN A 100 -13.15 14.20 4.31
CA ASN A 100 -13.98 14.24 3.11
C ASN A 100 -13.22 13.62 1.95
N THR A 101 -13.94 12.93 1.05
CA THR A 101 -13.34 12.38 -0.17
C THR A 101 -14.36 12.29 -1.28
N ASN A 102 -14.00 12.78 -2.47
CA ASN A 102 -14.78 12.62 -3.70
C ASN A 102 -14.31 11.43 -4.56
N LYS A 103 -13.21 10.79 -4.17
CA LYS A 103 -12.68 9.57 -4.78
C LYS A 103 -12.83 8.41 -3.80
N TYR A 104 -12.90 7.19 -4.33
CA TYR A 104 -12.86 6.01 -3.49
C TYR A 104 -11.53 5.91 -2.74
N VAL A 105 -11.58 5.37 -1.52
CA VAL A 105 -10.42 5.16 -0.66
C VAL A 105 -10.40 3.70 -0.25
N LEU A 106 -9.28 3.03 -0.51
CA LEU A 106 -9.04 1.68 -0.02
C LEU A 106 -8.44 1.81 1.37
N CYS A 107 -9.08 1.20 2.36
CA CYS A 107 -8.69 1.25 3.76
C CYS A 107 -8.30 -0.14 4.26
N SER A 108 -7.19 -0.21 4.99
CA SER A 108 -6.71 -1.41 5.66
C SER A 108 -6.36 -1.10 7.10
N VAL A 109 -7.03 -1.75 8.05
CA VAL A 109 -6.75 -1.58 9.48
C VAL A 109 -5.55 -2.43 9.86
N LEU A 110 -4.42 -1.77 10.10
CA LEU A 110 -3.16 -2.41 10.45
C LEU A 110 -3.09 -2.83 11.92
N ASP A 111 -3.80 -2.10 12.77
CA ASP A 111 -3.77 -2.26 14.22
C ASP A 111 -4.96 -1.57 14.89
N GLY A 112 -5.32 -2.05 16.08
CA GLY A 112 -6.34 -1.44 16.93
C GLY A 112 -7.79 -1.80 16.58
N TYR A 113 -8.73 -1.06 17.16
CA TYR A 113 -10.18 -1.25 17.01
C TYR A 113 -10.95 0.07 17.15
N GLY A 114 -12.13 0.15 16.54
CA GLY A 114 -12.98 1.32 16.60
C GLY A 114 -14.21 1.20 15.70
N THR A 115 -14.70 2.33 15.20
CA THR A 115 -15.86 2.37 14.32
C THR A 115 -15.66 3.37 13.19
N ILE A 116 -16.18 3.04 12.00
CA ILE A 116 -16.39 3.97 10.90
C ILE A 116 -17.89 4.13 10.66
N THR A 117 -18.43 5.34 10.81
CA THR A 117 -19.87 5.60 10.63
C THR A 117 -20.77 4.57 11.36
N ASN A 118 -20.45 4.28 12.63
CA ASN A 118 -21.09 3.27 13.50
C ASN A 118 -20.92 1.80 13.10
N ILE A 119 -20.12 1.48 12.08
CA ILE A 119 -19.74 0.11 11.74
C ILE A 119 -18.43 -0.21 12.47
N SER A 120 -18.42 -1.27 13.26
CA SER A 120 -17.21 -1.74 13.96
C SER A 120 -16.15 -2.18 12.97
N ILE A 121 -14.90 -1.78 13.24
CA ILE A 121 -13.71 -2.18 12.48
C ILE A 121 -12.57 -2.50 13.44
N GLU A 122 -11.76 -3.49 13.08
CA GLU A 122 -10.60 -3.93 13.85
C GLU A 122 -9.44 -4.37 12.96
N LYS A 123 -8.30 -4.65 13.59
CA LYS A 123 -7.09 -5.11 12.91
C LYS A 123 -7.39 -6.29 11.97
N GLY A 124 -7.00 -6.14 10.70
CA GLY A 124 -7.23 -7.13 9.65
C GLY A 124 -8.39 -6.79 8.73
N ASP A 125 -9.24 -5.81 9.09
CA ASP A 125 -10.31 -5.37 8.22
C ASP A 125 -9.80 -4.59 7.01
N HIS A 126 -10.41 -4.88 5.86
CA HIS A 126 -10.19 -4.18 4.59
C HIS A 126 -11.53 -3.76 4.01
N PHE A 127 -11.65 -2.48 3.67
CA PHE A 127 -12.90 -1.94 3.15
C PHE A 127 -12.66 -0.79 2.18
N ILE A 128 -13.71 -0.44 1.44
CA ILE A 128 -13.69 0.66 0.48
C ILE A 128 -14.66 1.72 0.97
N ILE A 129 -14.17 2.95 1.09
CA ILE A 129 -15.02 4.12 1.23
C ILE A 129 -15.30 4.62 -0.17
N SER A 130 -16.55 4.58 -0.62
CA SER A 130 -16.93 5.10 -1.93
C SER A 130 -16.71 6.62 -2.00
N GLY A 131 -16.34 7.14 -3.16
CA GLY A 131 -16.32 8.58 -3.40
C GLY A 131 -17.67 8.99 -3.98
N SER A 132 -18.47 9.76 -3.25
CA SER A 132 -19.65 10.44 -3.76
C SER A 132 -19.66 11.87 -3.25
N ASN A 133 -20.35 12.78 -3.94
CA ASN A 133 -20.51 14.16 -3.47
C ASN A 133 -21.26 14.25 -2.13
N ASP A 134 -21.93 13.16 -1.74
CA ASP A 134 -22.69 13.01 -0.49
C ASP A 134 -21.84 12.46 0.66
N ASN A 135 -20.65 11.90 0.39
CA ASN A 135 -19.74 11.35 1.40
C ASN A 135 -18.91 12.46 2.04
N LYS A 136 -19.62 13.29 2.81
CA LYS A 136 -19.06 14.29 3.70
C LYS A 136 -19.04 13.77 5.13
N ASP A 137 -18.05 14.22 5.88
CA ASP A 137 -17.84 13.97 7.30
C ASP A 137 -17.75 12.49 7.65
N ILE A 138 -17.01 11.72 6.85
CA ILE A 138 -16.70 10.32 7.17
C ILE A 138 -15.94 10.31 8.49
N LYS A 139 -16.56 9.70 9.50
CA LYS A 139 -16.11 9.72 10.88
C LYS A 139 -15.56 8.36 11.27
N ILE A 140 -14.30 8.34 11.67
CA ILE A 140 -13.65 7.19 12.27
C ILE A 140 -13.32 7.53 13.72
N GLU A 141 -13.70 6.65 14.65
CA GLU A 141 -13.48 6.81 16.08
C GLU A 141 -12.84 5.56 16.67
N GLY A 142 -11.98 5.74 17.68
CA GLY A 142 -11.26 4.67 18.35
C GLY A 142 -9.75 4.85 18.34
N ASN A 143 -9.03 3.76 18.61
CA ASN A 143 -7.58 3.71 18.58
C ASN A 143 -7.16 2.74 17.47
N LEU A 144 -6.79 3.28 16.31
CA LEU A 144 -6.64 2.55 15.05
C LEU A 144 -5.41 3.05 14.29
N LYS A 145 -4.73 2.14 13.58
CA LYS A 145 -3.77 2.53 12.52
C LYS A 145 -4.32 2.08 11.19
N ILE A 146 -4.68 3.02 10.33
CA ILE A 146 -5.32 2.72 9.05
C ILE A 146 -4.41 3.15 7.91
N MET A 147 -4.09 2.22 7.02
CA MET A 147 -3.48 2.54 5.73
C MET A 147 -4.58 2.91 4.74
N MET A 148 -4.43 4.05 4.06
CA MET A 148 -5.38 4.61 3.11
C MET A 148 -4.70 4.80 1.76
N THR A 149 -5.23 4.16 0.72
CA THR A 149 -4.76 4.30 -0.65
C THR A 149 -5.83 4.96 -1.50
N LYS A 150 -5.47 5.97 -2.28
CA LYS A 150 -6.33 6.54 -3.32
C LYS A 150 -5.67 6.37 -4.68
N ARG A 151 -6.46 6.05 -5.70
CA ARG A 151 -6.01 6.07 -7.10
C ARG A 151 -6.48 7.35 -7.79
N PRO A 152 -5.77 7.82 -8.84
CA PRO A 152 -6.17 8.96 -9.66
C PRO A 152 -7.59 8.86 -10.18
#